data_AF-C8NBE2-F1
#
_entry.id   AF-C8NBE2-F1
#
_cell.length_a   1.000
_cell.length_b   1.000
_cell.length_c   1.000
_cell.angle_alpha   90.00
_cell.angle_beta   90.00
_cell.angle_gamma   90.00
#
_symmetry.space_group_name_H-M   'P 1'
#
loop_
_entity.id
_entity.type
_entity.pdbx_description
1 polymer ?
#
loop_
_entity_poly.entity_id
_entity_poly.type
_entity_poly.pdbx_seq_one_letter_code
_entity_poly.pdbx_strand_id
1 'polypeptide(L)'
;MPQSLRYLFSLPNTYPYSGIDVFTADFFYLARVPDFNGAHAADDAAALDIRPLAGLRAADYGLASIRQAIATIIREPELLS
;
A
#
# COMPACT_ATOMS: atom_id res chain seq x y z
N MET A 1 9.38 -1.37 -15.14
CA MET A 1 8.51 -2.56 -14.99
C MET A 1 8.98 -3.37 -13.79
N PRO A 2 8.08 -3.93 -12.97
CA PRO A 2 8.48 -4.79 -11.86
C PRO A 2 9.17 -6.05 -12.40
N GLN A 3 10.25 -6.46 -11.74
CA GLN A 3 10.95 -7.72 -12.00
C GLN A 3 10.12 -8.91 -11.50
N SER A 4 9.36 -8.70 -10.43
CA SER A 4 8.39 -9.67 -9.92
C SER A 4 7.23 -8.97 -9.22
N LEU A 5 6.09 -9.66 -9.19
CA LEU A 5 4.89 -9.23 -8.51
C LEU A 5 4.30 -10.45 -7.77
N ARG A 6 4.24 -10.39 -6.45
CA ARG A 6 3.71 -11.47 -5.60
C ARG A 6 2.51 -10.98 -4.81
N TYR A 7 1.40 -11.70 -4.91
CA TYR A 7 0.23 -11.45 -4.06
C TYR A 7 0.56 -11.75 -2.58
N LEU A 8 0.09 -10.89 -1.67
CA LEU A 8 0.24 -11.08 -0.23
C LEU A 8 -1.09 -11.49 0.39
N PHE A 9 -2.08 -10.59 0.36
CA PHE A 9 -3.40 -10.78 0.95
C PHE A 9 -4.37 -9.72 0.41
N SER A 10 -5.65 -9.86 0.75
CA SER A 10 -6.69 -8.88 0.47
C SER A 10 -7.45 -8.50 1.73
N LEU A 11 -8.01 -7.30 1.74
CA LEU A 11 -8.83 -6.79 2.84
C LEU A 11 -10.11 -6.17 2.29
N PRO A 12 -11.26 -6.32 2.98
CA PRO A 12 -12.44 -5.54 2.66
C PRO A 12 -12.17 -4.06 2.94
N ASN A 13 -12.76 -3.18 2.13
CA ASN A 13 -12.72 -1.74 2.31
C ASN A 13 -14.11 -1.14 2.05
N THR A 14 -14.43 -0.08 2.77
CA THR A 14 -15.64 0.73 2.52
C THR A 14 -15.17 2.09 2.06
N TYR A 15 -15.53 2.45 0.83
CA TYR A 15 -15.13 3.69 0.19
C TYR A 15 -16.33 4.63 0.09
N PRO A 16 -16.39 5.69 0.91
CA PRO A 16 -17.45 6.69 0.81
C PRO A 16 -17.28 7.48 -0.48
N TYR A 17 -18.28 7.41 -1.36
CA TYR A 17 -18.26 8.12 -2.63
C TYR A 17 -19.63 8.70 -2.94
N SER A 18 -19.70 10.01 -3.17
CA SER A 18 -20.94 10.70 -3.57
C SER A 18 -22.16 10.40 -2.66
N GLY A 19 -21.92 10.27 -1.35
CA GLY A 19 -22.98 10.04 -0.36
C GLY A 19 -23.44 8.58 -0.22
N ILE A 20 -22.75 7.63 -0.87
CA ILE A 20 -22.99 6.19 -0.70
C ILE A 20 -21.74 5.47 -0.20
N ASP A 21 -21.94 4.37 0.52
CA ASP A 21 -20.89 3.44 0.89
C ASP A 21 -20.67 2.43 -0.25
N VAL A 22 -19.47 2.45 -0.84
CA VAL A 22 -19.06 1.48 -1.85
C VAL A 22 -18.23 0.40 -1.19
N PHE A 23 -18.73 -0.83 -1.19
CA PHE A 23 -18.00 -1.99 -0.68
C PHE A 23 -17.00 -2.46 -1.73
N THR A 24 -15.73 -2.48 -1.35
CA THR A 24 -14.60 -2.82 -2.21
C THR A 24 -13.69 -3.83 -1.52
N ALA A 25 -12.76 -4.40 -2.28
CA ALA A 25 -11.69 -5.23 -1.74
C ALA A 25 -10.35 -4.70 -2.26
N ASP A 26 -9.43 -4.43 -1.34
CA ASP A 26 -8.08 -4.00 -1.67
C ASP A 26 -7.16 -5.21 -1.68
N PHE A 27 -6.35 -5.33 -2.73
CA PHE A 27 -5.40 -6.41 -2.92
C PHE A 27 -3.98 -5.87 -2.76
N PHE A 28 -3.20 -6.49 -1.88
CA PHE A 28 -1.85 -6.06 -1.56
C PHE A 28 -0.84 -6.98 -2.22
N TYR A 29 0.13 -6.38 -2.92
CA TYR A 29 1.18 -7.09 -3.65
C TYR A 29 2.56 -6.58 -3.24
N LEU A 30 3.53 -7.51 -3.20
CA LEU A 30 4.94 -7.19 -3.17
C LEU A 30 5.45 -7.08 -4.62
N ALA A 31 5.80 -5.87 -5.02
CA ALA A 31 6.49 -5.61 -6.28
C ALA A 31 7.99 -5.41 -6.03
N ARG A 32 8.84 -6.15 -6.76
CA ARG A 32 10.29 -5.90 -6.78
C ARG A 32 10.65 -5.13 -8.04
N VAL A 33 11.34 -4.01 -7.87
CA VAL A 33 11.82 -3.13 -8.96
C VAL A 33 13.34 -3.02 -8.89
N PRO A 34 14.04 -2.78 -10.02
CA PRO A 34 15.50 -2.68 -10.02
C PRO A 34 16.01 -1.52 -9.15
N ASP A 35 15.35 -0.37 -9.24
CA ASP A 35 15.62 0.84 -8.47
C ASP A 35 14.40 1.78 -8.53
N PHE A 36 14.50 2.91 -7.83
CA PHE A 36 13.48 3.97 -7.82
C PHE A 36 13.90 5.22 -8.62
N ASN A 37 14.89 5.11 -9.51
CA ASN A 37 15.36 6.26 -10.29
C ASN A 37 14.25 6.76 -11.22
N GLY A 38 14.05 8.08 -11.23
CA GLY A 38 12.98 8.72 -12.00
C GLY A 38 11.57 8.51 -11.44
N ALA A 39 11.42 7.83 -10.30
CA ALA A 39 10.13 7.73 -9.63
C ALA A 39 9.71 9.10 -9.10
N HIS A 40 8.52 9.56 -9.51
CA HIS A 40 7.94 10.82 -9.08
C HIS A 40 6.43 10.66 -9.00
N ALA A 41 5.79 11.49 -8.19
CA ALA A 41 4.34 11.59 -8.17
C ALA A 41 3.85 12.21 -9.48
N ALA A 42 2.82 11.61 -10.09
CA ALA A 42 2.16 12.11 -11.28
C ALA A 42 0.96 12.99 -10.90
N ASP A 43 -0.09 13.01 -11.72
CA ASP A 43 -1.31 13.80 -11.52
C ASP A 43 -2.18 13.35 -10.35
N ASP A 44 -2.27 12.04 -10.08
CA ASP A 44 -3.14 11.49 -9.03
C ASP A 44 -2.55 11.50 -7.60
N ALA A 45 -1.31 11.95 -7.43
CA ALA A 45 -0.62 11.96 -6.14
C ALA A 45 0.16 13.25 -5.93
N ALA A 46 0.09 13.81 -4.72
CA ALA A 46 0.82 15.04 -4.39
C ALA A 46 2.33 14.81 -4.20
N ALA A 47 2.74 13.63 -3.73
CA ALA A 47 4.13 13.31 -3.42
C ALA A 47 4.38 11.80 -3.47
N LEU A 48 5.67 11.43 -3.63
CA LEU A 48 6.16 10.07 -3.53
C LEU A 48 7.15 9.99 -2.35
N ASP A 49 6.83 9.20 -1.33
CA ASP A 49 7.68 8.96 -0.15
C ASP A 49 8.21 7.51 -0.18
N ILE A 50 9.52 7.35 -0.36
CA ILE A 50 10.20 6.04 -0.35
C ILE A 50 11.04 5.95 0.91
N ARG A 51 10.72 4.97 1.76
CA ARG A 51 11.33 4.82 3.09
C ARG A 51 11.43 3.36 3.50
N PRO A 52 12.38 3.03 4.40
CA PRO A 52 12.48 1.67 4.94
C PRO A 52 11.23 1.29 5.73
N LEU A 53 10.95 -0.02 5.82
CA LEU A 53 9.82 -0.56 6.60
C LEU A 53 9.83 -0.08 8.06
N ALA A 54 11.01 -0.01 8.69
CA ALA A 54 11.18 0.49 10.04
C ALA A 54 10.78 1.97 10.22
N GLY A 55 10.68 2.72 9.13
CA GLY A 55 10.17 4.07 9.13
C GLY A 55 8.64 4.13 9.14
N LEU A 56 7.93 3.12 8.62
CA LEU A 56 6.48 3.21 8.43
C LEU A 56 5.69 3.20 9.73
N ARG A 57 4.57 3.91 9.75
CA ARG A 57 3.58 3.87 10.84
C ARG A 57 2.20 3.72 10.25
N ALA A 58 1.45 2.71 10.69
CA ALA A 58 0.08 2.51 10.23
C ALA A 58 -0.82 3.75 10.47
N ALA A 59 -0.54 4.52 11.52
CA ALA A 59 -1.26 5.75 11.86
C ALA A 59 -1.27 6.78 10.72
N ASP A 60 -0.24 6.79 9.87
CA ASP A 60 -0.04 7.79 8.82
C ASP A 60 -1.01 7.63 7.63
N TYR A 61 -1.76 6.51 7.54
CA TYR A 61 -2.60 6.17 6.40
C TYR A 61 -4.10 6.34 6.70
N GLY A 62 -4.82 7.14 5.91
CA GLY A 62 -6.23 7.47 6.15
C GLY A 62 -7.22 6.32 5.91
N LEU A 63 -6.97 5.50 4.89
CA LEU A 63 -7.86 4.40 4.52
C LEU A 63 -7.70 3.21 5.48
N ALA A 64 -8.82 2.65 5.95
CA ALA A 64 -8.82 1.60 6.97
C ALA A 64 -8.12 0.32 6.52
N SER A 65 -8.38 -0.12 5.29
CA SER A 65 -7.72 -1.28 4.66
C SER A 65 -6.20 -1.07 4.54
N ILE A 66 -5.75 0.10 4.06
CA ILE A 66 -4.32 0.43 3.96
C ILE A 66 -3.67 0.47 5.33
N ARG A 67 -4.28 1.14 6.31
CA ARG A 67 -3.81 1.19 7.69
C ARG A 67 -3.61 -0.22 8.26
N GLN A 68 -4.59 -1.10 8.07
CA GLN A 68 -4.52 -2.48 8.53
C GLN A 68 -3.43 -3.27 7.78
N ALA A 69 -3.32 -3.13 6.46
CA ALA A 69 -2.29 -3.80 5.68
C ALA A 69 -0.88 -3.40 6.11
N ILE A 70 -0.63 -2.10 6.31
CA ILE A 70 0.66 -1.61 6.81
C ILE A 70 0.95 -2.14 8.22
N ALA A 71 -0.05 -2.16 9.11
CA ALA A 71 0.11 -2.75 10.44
C ALA A 71 0.48 -4.25 10.39
N THR A 72 -0.17 -5.01 9.51
CA THR A 72 0.15 -6.43 9.27
C THR A 72 1.58 -6.59 8.77
N ILE A 73 1.99 -5.85 7.74
CA ILE A 73 3.34 -5.95 7.16
C ILE A 73 4.44 -5.54 8.17
N ILE A 74 4.18 -4.55 9.03
CA ILE A 74 5.11 -4.17 10.10
C ILE A 74 5.24 -5.30 11.14
N ARG A 75 4.13 -5.97 11.49
CA ARG A 75 4.10 -7.06 12.46
C ARG A 75 4.73 -8.35 11.90
N GLU A 76 4.55 -8.60 10.61
CA GLU A 76 4.89 -9.82 9.89
C GLU A 76 5.82 -9.50 8.69
N PRO A 77 7.05 -9.01 8.94
CA PRO A 77 7.97 -8.59 7.88
C PRO A 77 8.42 -9.74 6.95
N GLU A 78 8.28 -10.99 7.39
CA GLU A 78 8.50 -12.19 6.57
C GLU A 78 7.64 -12.23 5.32
N LEU A 79 6.49 -11.51 5.31
CA LEU A 79 5.67 -11.32 4.12
C LEU A 79 6.44 -10.65 2.98
N LEU A 80 7.53 -9.95 3.25
CA LEU A 80 8.38 -9.27 2.27
C LEU A 80 9.61 -10.09 1.82
N SER A 81 9.82 -11.27 2.40
CA SER A 81 10.93 -12.16 2.04
C SER A 81 10.75 -12.74 0.63
#